data_AF-A0A925X852-F1
#
_entry.id   AF-A0A925X852-F1
#
_cell.length_a   1.000
_cell.length_b   1.000
_cell.length_c   1.000
_cell.angle_alpha   90.00
_cell.angle_beta   90.00
_cell.angle_gamma   90.00
#
_symmetry.space_group_name_H-M   'P 1'
#
loop_
_entity.id
_entity.type
_entity.pdbx_description
1 polymer ?
#
loop_
_entity_poly.entity_id
_entity_poly.type
_entity_poly.pdbx_seq_one_letter_code
_entity_poly.pdbx_strand_id
1 'polypeptide(L)'
;MNIEEYISSGILESYVLGATSPQETDEVEDFARQYPEINAEIEAIRNGLEDFALTFEENPPPNLRDKVLGQLALFSAEEKTNLHSVVETKAITKTVFFRPWMSAAAVILLAVSLAVNMFLFNNLKDTEQKLAAIENQNQAMAVNLQTTQSEYQALQMDVNVLQNPETQAIMLKGMNKAASARVKVYWNKEQQTVLIGMNELPMPPSGMQYQLWIIVDDKPVDAGMIDMHSQK
;
A
#
# COMPACT_ATOMS: atom_id res chain seq x y z
N MET A 1 -5.46 7.96 -26.26
CA MET A 1 -4.94 8.69 -25.09
C MET A 1 -6.13 9.26 -24.36
N ASN A 2 -6.20 9.12 -23.03
CA ASN A 2 -7.23 9.75 -22.23
C ASN A 2 -6.70 11.13 -21.80
N ILE A 3 -7.34 12.20 -22.30
CA ILE A 3 -6.88 13.58 -22.07
C ILE A 3 -7.00 13.94 -20.58
N GLU A 4 -8.05 13.46 -19.90
CA GLU A 4 -8.25 13.69 -18.47
C GLU A 4 -7.13 13.04 -17.64
N GLU A 5 -6.70 11.84 -18.02
CA GLU A 5 -5.60 11.13 -17.36
C GLU A 5 -4.27 11.88 -17.55
N TYR A 6 -4.03 12.41 -18.75
CA TYR A 6 -2.85 13.21 -19.07
C TYR A 6 -2.82 14.53 -18.28
N ILE A 7 -3.95 15.24 -18.19
CA ILE A 7 -4.08 16.46 -17.38
C ILE A 7 -3.81 16.13 -15.90
N SER A 8 -4.37 15.03 -15.39
CA SER A 8 -4.20 14.62 -13.99
C SER A 8 -2.82 14.04 -13.64
N SER A 9 -1.95 13.84 -14.63
CA SER A 9 -0.66 13.16 -14.44
C SER A 9 0.41 14.01 -13.75
N GLY A 10 0.21 15.33 -13.62
CA GLY A 10 1.18 16.25 -13.03
C GLY A 10 2.25 16.77 -14.01
N ILE A 11 2.17 16.37 -15.28
CA ILE A 11 3.16 16.74 -16.30
C ILE A 11 3.03 18.20 -16.73
N LEU A 12 1.83 18.76 -16.74
CA LEU A 12 1.56 20.14 -17.15
C LEU A 12 2.09 21.15 -16.13
N GLU A 13 1.96 20.84 -14.85
CA GLU A 13 2.53 21.60 -13.74
C GLU A 13 4.06 21.57 -13.79
N SER A 14 4.63 20.40 -14.06
CA SER A 14 6.07 20.25 -14.24
C SER A 14 6.58 21.04 -15.45
N TYR A 15 5.80 21.08 -16.54
CA TYR A 15 6.12 21.85 -17.73
C TYR A 15 6.09 23.36 -17.46
N VAL A 16 5.02 23.88 -16.83
CA VAL A 16 4.90 25.32 -16.49
C VAL A 16 6.01 25.77 -15.53
N LEU A 17 6.45 24.91 -14.62
CA LEU A 17 7.57 25.18 -13.72
C LEU A 17 8.96 25.03 -14.37
N GLY A 18 9.04 24.56 -15.62
CA GLY A 18 10.30 24.32 -16.32
C GLY A 18 11.11 23.14 -15.76
N ALA A 19 10.43 22.19 -15.10
CA ALA A 19 11.01 21.00 -14.49
C ALA A 19 10.95 19.75 -15.38
N THR A 20 10.42 19.86 -16.60
CA THR A 20 10.36 18.76 -17.58
C THR A 20 11.69 18.52 -18.28
N SER A 21 11.94 17.27 -18.67
CA SER A 21 13.01 16.94 -19.60
C SER A 21 12.72 17.50 -21.00
N PRO A 22 13.74 17.69 -21.87
CA PRO A 22 13.51 18.17 -23.23
C PRO A 22 12.53 17.31 -24.04
N GLN A 23 12.52 16.00 -23.80
CA GLN A 23 11.64 15.05 -24.46
C GLN A 23 10.17 15.23 -24.05
N GLU A 24 9.93 15.44 -22.74
CA GLU A 24 8.59 15.69 -22.20
C GLU A 24 8.07 17.07 -22.62
N THR A 25 8.95 18.08 -22.72
CA THR A 25 8.59 19.40 -23.23
C THR A 25 8.09 19.33 -24.67
N ASP A 26 8.82 18.63 -25.55
CA ASP A 26 8.41 18.44 -26.95
C ASP A 26 7.05 17.72 -27.04
N GLU A 27 6.83 16.71 -26.19
CA GLU A 27 5.56 15.98 -26.10
C GLU A 27 4.39 16.87 -25.66
N VAL A 28 4.57 17.66 -24.59
CA VAL A 28 3.56 18.61 -24.10
C VAL A 28 3.22 19.65 -25.16
N GLU A 29 4.23 20.19 -25.87
CA GLU A 29 4.00 21.16 -26.95
C GLU A 29 3.27 20.57 -28.15
N ASP A 30 3.61 19.34 -28.54
CA ASP A 30 2.92 18.64 -29.63
C ASP A 30 1.47 18.33 -29.25
N PHE A 31 1.20 17.97 -28.00
CA PHE A 31 -0.16 17.74 -27.50
C PHE A 31 -0.96 19.02 -27.29
N ALA A 32 -0.32 20.12 -26.86
CA ALA A 32 -0.97 21.42 -26.75
C ALA A 32 -1.41 21.96 -28.12
N ARG A 33 -0.70 21.62 -29.22
CA ARG A 33 -1.13 21.94 -30.59
C ARG A 33 -2.32 21.10 -31.06
N GLN A 34 -2.42 19.86 -30.59
CA GLN A 34 -3.45 18.90 -31.01
C GLN A 34 -4.74 19.02 -30.20
N TYR A 35 -4.64 19.36 -28.92
CA TYR A 35 -5.76 19.40 -27.98
C TYR A 35 -5.85 20.75 -27.28
N PRO A 36 -6.88 21.57 -27.60
CA PRO A 36 -7.03 22.90 -27.00
C PRO A 36 -7.31 22.85 -25.49
N GLU A 37 -7.83 21.72 -24.98
CA GLU A 37 -8.06 21.48 -23.55
C GLU A 37 -6.75 21.49 -22.75
N ILE A 38 -5.68 20.91 -23.30
CA ILE A 38 -4.35 20.91 -22.67
C ILE A 38 -3.79 22.34 -22.60
N ASN A 39 -3.96 23.11 -23.68
CA ASN A 39 -3.53 24.50 -23.70
C ASN A 39 -4.33 25.36 -22.69
N ALA A 40 -5.63 25.11 -22.54
CA ALA A 40 -6.46 25.80 -21.56
C ALA A 40 -6.00 25.51 -20.12
N GLU A 41 -5.63 24.26 -19.82
CA GLU A 41 -5.10 23.87 -18.51
C GLU A 41 -3.72 24.50 -18.24
N ILE A 42 -2.82 24.51 -19.22
CA ILE A 42 -1.51 25.17 -19.10
C ILE A 42 -1.70 26.66 -18.74
N GLU A 43 -2.61 27.36 -19.40
CA GLU A 43 -2.89 28.76 -19.09
C GLU A 43 -3.52 28.95 -17.71
N ALA A 44 -4.40 28.04 -17.26
CA ALA A 44 -4.95 28.07 -15.91
C ALA A 44 -3.85 27.94 -14.84
N ILE A 45 -2.89 27.03 -15.05
CA ILE A 45 -1.72 26.85 -14.18
C ILE A 45 -0.83 28.10 -14.19
N ARG A 46 -0.56 28.69 -15.37
CA ARG A 46 0.23 29.94 -15.48
C ARG A 46 -0.42 31.09 -14.72
N ASN A 47 -1.73 31.28 -14.85
CA ASN A 47 -2.45 32.33 -14.14
C ASN A 47 -2.36 32.15 -12.62
N GLY A 48 -2.49 30.90 -12.13
CA GLY A 48 -2.30 30.61 -10.71
C GLY A 48 -0.89 30.92 -10.21
N LEU A 49 0.13 30.67 -11.04
CA LEU A 49 1.52 31.03 -10.72
C LEU A 49 1.74 32.54 -10.75
N GLU A 50 1.10 33.26 -11.67
CA GLU A 50 1.12 34.72 -11.74
C GLU A 50 0.50 35.35 -10.49
N ASP A 51 -0.68 34.90 -10.08
CA ASP A 51 -1.35 35.36 -8.85
C ASP A 51 -0.47 35.12 -7.62
N PHE A 52 0.20 33.96 -7.56
CA PHE A 52 1.17 33.66 -6.51
C PHE A 52 2.35 34.64 -6.55
N ALA A 53 2.95 34.87 -7.72
CA ALA A 53 4.08 35.78 -7.87
C ALA A 53 3.74 37.22 -7.50
N LEU A 54 2.55 37.70 -7.88
CA LEU A 54 2.04 39.02 -7.53
C LEU A 54 1.79 39.17 -6.03
N THR A 55 1.39 38.10 -5.35
CA THR A 55 1.22 38.10 -3.89
C THR A 55 2.54 38.35 -3.14
N PHE A 56 3.67 37.94 -3.74
CA PHE A 56 5.02 38.08 -3.17
C PHE A 56 5.87 39.12 -3.94
N GLU A 57 5.24 40.15 -4.51
CA GLU A 57 5.93 41.18 -5.29
C GLU A 57 6.92 42.01 -4.42
N GLU A 58 8.17 42.11 -4.89
CA GLU A 58 9.18 43.00 -4.32
C GLU A 58 9.58 44.08 -5.32
N ASN A 59 9.77 45.31 -4.83
CA ASN A 59 10.16 46.44 -5.70
C ASN A 59 11.56 46.22 -6.30
N PRO A 60 11.71 46.18 -7.63
CA PRO A 60 13.01 46.04 -8.25
C PRO A 60 13.85 47.31 -8.09
N PRO A 61 15.19 47.22 -8.23
CA PRO A 61 16.07 48.39 -8.21
C PRO A 61 15.69 49.42 -9.29
N PRO A 62 15.69 50.72 -8.98
CA PRO A 62 15.19 51.77 -9.89
C PRO A 62 15.94 51.88 -11.22
N ASN A 63 17.21 51.45 -11.25
CA ASN A 63 18.05 51.46 -12.46
C ASN A 63 17.84 50.26 -13.38
N LEU A 64 17.07 49.24 -12.98
CA LEU A 64 16.87 48.02 -13.75
C LEU A 64 16.07 48.29 -15.02
N ARG A 65 15.02 49.13 -14.93
CA ARG A 65 14.17 49.50 -16.05
C ARG A 65 14.98 50.13 -17.19
N ASP A 66 15.83 51.11 -16.87
CA ASP A 66 16.64 51.80 -17.88
C ASP A 66 17.69 50.88 -18.50
N LYS A 67 18.24 49.94 -17.72
CA LYS A 67 19.18 48.93 -18.21
C LYS A 67 18.53 47.96 -19.19
N VAL A 68 17.33 47.47 -18.88
CA VAL A 68 16.58 46.55 -19.76
C VAL A 68 16.15 47.25 -21.05
N LEU A 69 15.60 48.47 -20.94
CA LEU A 69 15.21 49.27 -22.11
C LEU A 69 16.41 49.63 -23.00
N GLY A 70 17.55 49.95 -22.38
CA GLY A 70 18.80 50.20 -23.11
C GLY A 70 19.29 48.98 -23.88
N GLN A 71 19.20 47.77 -23.30
CA GLN A 71 19.56 46.54 -24.01
C GLN A 71 18.62 46.22 -25.18
N LEU A 72 17.31 46.39 -25.01
CA LEU A 72 16.34 46.19 -26.09
C LEU A 72 16.59 47.12 -27.29
N ALA A 73 16.96 48.38 -27.03
CA ALA A 73 17.31 49.33 -28.08
C ALA A 73 18.58 48.92 -28.88
N LEU A 74 19.53 48.24 -28.23
CA LEU A 74 20.72 47.68 -28.89
C LEU A 74 20.37 46.46 -29.74
N PHE A 75 19.50 45.57 -29.26
CA PHE A 75 19.02 44.43 -30.04
C PHE A 75 18.24 44.85 -31.30
N SER A 76 17.41 45.90 -31.22
CA SER A 76 16.71 46.44 -32.40
C SER A 76 17.63 47.21 -33.36
N ALA A 77 18.83 47.63 -32.93
CA ALA A 77 19.79 48.33 -33.77
C ALA A 77 20.70 47.38 -34.57
N GLU A 78 20.85 46.12 -34.15
CA GLU A 78 21.74 45.14 -34.78
C GLU A 78 21.10 44.41 -35.99
N GLU A 79 19.81 44.59 -36.28
CA GLU A 79 19.15 43.93 -37.42
C GLU A 79 19.48 44.53 -38.80
N LYS A 80 20.32 45.57 -38.84
CA LYS A 80 20.91 46.10 -40.07
C LYS A 80 22.41 46.30 -39.88
N THR A 81 23.24 45.27 -39.99
CA THR A 81 24.42 45.25 -40.89
C THR A 81 25.12 43.87 -40.86
N ASN A 82 25.40 43.36 -42.06
CA ASN A 82 26.47 42.42 -42.44
C ASN A 82 26.23 40.90 -42.48
N LEU A 83 26.00 40.47 -43.72
CA LEU A 83 26.41 39.20 -44.31
C LEU A 83 27.94 38.99 -44.21
N HIS A 84 28.32 37.76 -43.84
CA HIS A 84 29.59 37.07 -44.10
C HIS A 84 30.92 37.80 -43.89
N SER A 85 31.60 37.43 -42.79
CA SER A 85 33.05 37.23 -42.80
C SER A 85 33.35 35.86 -42.19
N VAL A 86 33.68 34.89 -43.04
CA VAL A 86 34.32 33.63 -42.64
C VAL A 86 35.69 34.00 -42.09
N VAL A 87 35.82 33.95 -40.76
CA VAL A 87 37.12 34.02 -40.08
C VAL A 87 37.51 32.59 -39.73
N GLU A 88 38.71 32.21 -40.14
CA GLU A 88 39.35 30.94 -39.81
C GLU A 88 39.23 30.61 -38.32
N THR A 89 38.71 29.42 -38.06
CA THR A 89 38.62 28.80 -36.74
C THR A 89 40.03 28.57 -36.17
N LYS A 90 40.56 29.52 -35.39
CA LYS A 90 41.55 29.18 -34.37
C LYS A 90 40.82 28.43 -33.27
N ALA A 91 41.11 27.13 -33.17
CA ALA A 91 40.67 26.30 -32.06
C ALA A 91 41.13 26.94 -30.74
N ILE A 92 40.22 27.62 -30.06
CA ILE A 92 40.38 27.99 -28.67
C ILE A 92 40.15 26.70 -27.89
N THR A 93 41.23 26.03 -27.50
CA THR A 93 41.17 25.05 -26.41
C THR A 93 40.74 25.82 -25.17
N LYS A 94 39.43 25.86 -24.89
CA LYS A 94 38.89 26.33 -23.62
C LYS A 94 39.35 25.33 -22.56
N THR A 95 40.54 25.54 -22.02
CA THR A 95 40.93 24.94 -20.75
C THR A 95 39.97 25.51 -19.71
N VAL A 96 38.95 24.74 -19.33
CA VAL A 96 38.02 25.10 -18.27
C VAL A 96 38.83 25.13 -16.98
N PHE A 97 39.37 26.29 -16.65
CA PHE A 97 39.93 26.57 -15.34
C PHE A 97 38.76 26.59 -14.36
N PHE A 98 38.44 25.42 -13.80
CA PHE A 98 37.53 25.32 -12.67
C PHE A 98 38.12 26.16 -11.54
N ARG A 99 37.51 27.33 -11.29
CA ARG A 99 37.84 28.15 -10.12
C ARG A 99 37.56 27.29 -8.87
N PRO A 100 38.50 27.17 -7.91
CA PRO A 100 38.41 26.19 -6.82
C PRO A 100 37.18 26.34 -5.91
N TRP A 101 36.45 27.45 -5.98
CA TRP A 101 35.17 27.62 -5.28
C TRP A 101 34.02 26.83 -5.94
N MET A 102 34.00 26.72 -7.28
CA MET A 102 32.92 26.00 -7.98
C MET A 102 32.99 24.48 -7.77
N SER A 103 34.18 23.90 -7.66
CA SER A 103 34.34 22.48 -7.28
C SER A 103 33.89 22.23 -5.84
N ALA A 104 34.16 23.16 -4.91
CA ALA A 104 33.69 23.05 -3.53
C ALA A 104 32.16 23.08 -3.44
N ALA A 105 31.48 23.96 -4.18
CA ALA A 105 30.01 24.02 -4.22
C ALA A 105 29.38 22.75 -4.83
N ALA A 106 29.97 22.19 -5.90
CA ALA A 106 29.50 20.95 -6.51
C ALA A 106 29.61 19.74 -5.58
N VAL A 107 30.69 19.65 -4.79
CA VAL A 107 30.87 18.58 -3.78
C VAL A 107 29.84 18.71 -2.66
N ILE A 108 29.53 19.93 -2.21
CA ILE A 108 28.50 20.16 -1.18
C ILE A 108 27.11 19.77 -1.72
N LEU A 109 26.75 20.20 -2.93
CA LEU A 109 25.46 19.84 -3.53
C LEU A 109 25.33 18.33 -3.74
N LEU A 110 26.41 17.67 -4.17
CA LEU A 110 26.45 16.21 -4.31
C LEU A 110 26.26 15.53 -2.95
N ALA A 111 26.96 15.99 -1.91
CA ALA A 111 26.83 15.43 -0.56
C ALA A 111 25.41 15.59 0.00
N VAL A 112 24.79 16.76 -0.19
CA VAL A 112 23.39 17.01 0.21
C VAL A 112 22.44 16.12 -0.58
N SER A 113 22.62 16.00 -1.90
CA SER A 113 21.80 15.12 -2.74
C SER A 113 21.90 13.65 -2.30
N LEU A 114 23.11 13.16 -2.03
CA LEU A 114 23.30 11.80 -1.52
C LEU A 114 22.66 11.60 -0.15
N ALA A 115 22.76 12.58 0.75
CA ALA A 115 22.12 12.51 2.06
C ALA A 115 20.60 12.48 1.95
N VAL A 116 20.01 13.33 1.11
CA VAL A 116 18.57 13.35 0.84
C VAL A 116 18.13 12.04 0.19
N ASN A 117 18.87 11.54 -0.80
CA ASN A 117 18.55 10.29 -1.47
C ASN A 117 18.64 9.08 -0.52
N MET A 118 19.65 9.04 0.34
CA MET A 118 19.78 8.01 1.37
C MET A 118 18.64 8.08 2.39
N PHE A 119 18.25 9.29 2.81
CA PHE A 119 17.10 9.49 3.70
C PHE A 119 15.80 9.03 3.05
N LEU A 120 15.56 9.42 1.79
CA LEU A 120 14.38 9.02 1.03
C LEU A 120 14.33 7.50 0.84
N PHE A 121 15.45 6.89 0.46
CA PHE A 121 15.55 5.43 0.31
C PHE A 121 15.27 4.69 1.61
N ASN A 122 15.78 5.19 2.74
CA ASN A 122 15.50 4.62 4.05
C ASN A 122 14.02 4.75 4.43
N ASN A 123 13.40 5.90 4.15
CA ASN A 123 11.97 6.11 4.42
C ASN A 123 11.09 5.23 3.54
N LEU A 124 11.44 5.06 2.26
CA LEU A 124 10.72 4.17 1.35
C LEU A 124 10.77 2.73 1.86
N LYS A 125 11.95 2.25 2.24
CA LYS A 125 12.13 0.90 2.79
C LYS A 125 11.36 0.69 4.10
N ASP A 126 11.39 1.66 5.02
CA ASP A 126 10.61 1.59 6.26
C ASP A 126 9.09 1.60 5.99
N THR A 127 8.65 2.37 4.99
CA THR A 127 7.24 2.42 4.58
C THR A 127 6.78 1.09 3.97
N GLU A 128 7.58 0.48 3.09
CA GLU A 128 7.30 -0.85 2.53
C GLU A 128 7.22 -1.92 3.63
N GLN A 129 8.15 -1.88 4.60
CA GLN A 129 8.14 -2.82 5.73
C GLN A 129 6.90 -2.64 6.61
N LYS A 130 6.52 -1.40 6.90
CA LYS A 130 5.29 -1.09 7.65
C LYS A 130 4.04 -1.55 6.90
N LEU A 131 3.99 -1.33 5.59
CA LEU A 131 2.87 -1.79 4.76
C LEU A 131 2.75 -3.31 4.81
N ALA A 132 3.84 -4.03 4.57
CA ALA A 132 3.85 -5.48 4.66
C ALA A 132 3.49 -5.99 6.06
N ALA A 133 3.91 -5.31 7.13
CA ALA A 133 3.55 -5.66 8.49
C ALA A 133 2.04 -5.46 8.76
N ILE A 134 1.46 -4.35 8.29
CA ILE A 134 0.02 -4.06 8.41
C ILE A 134 -0.80 -5.07 7.61
N GLU A 135 -0.38 -5.43 6.40
CA GLU A 135 -1.05 -6.44 5.58
C GLU A 135 -1.06 -7.80 6.27
N ASN A 136 0.09 -8.24 6.79
CA ASN A 136 0.19 -9.48 7.57
C ASN A 136 -0.70 -9.45 8.81
N GLN A 137 -0.75 -8.32 9.52
CA GLN A 137 -1.60 -8.14 10.68
C GLN A 137 -3.09 -8.19 10.31
N ASN A 138 -3.50 -7.57 9.21
CA ASN A 138 -4.87 -7.61 8.71
C ASN A 138 -5.28 -9.02 8.30
N GLN A 139 -4.40 -9.77 7.64
CA GLN A 139 -4.64 -11.17 7.30
C GLN A 139 -4.79 -12.04 8.55
N ALA A 140 -3.90 -11.87 9.54
CA ALA A 140 -4.02 -12.57 10.82
C ALA A 140 -5.32 -12.22 11.54
N MET A 141 -5.74 -10.95 11.52
CA MET A 141 -7.00 -10.51 12.10
C MET A 141 -8.21 -11.11 11.36
N ALA A 142 -8.17 -11.19 10.03
CA ALA A 142 -9.22 -11.83 9.24
C ALA A 142 -9.35 -13.33 9.55
N VAL A 143 -8.24 -14.05 9.67
CA VAL A 143 -8.23 -15.45 10.08
C VAL A 143 -8.78 -15.61 11.50
N ASN A 144 -8.36 -14.76 12.45
CA ASN A 144 -8.88 -14.80 13.81
C ASN A 144 -10.40 -14.57 13.86
N LEU A 145 -10.91 -13.57 13.12
CA LEU A 145 -12.35 -13.31 13.03
C LEU A 145 -13.10 -14.51 12.45
N GLN A 146 -12.57 -15.13 11.39
CA GLN A 146 -13.17 -16.33 10.80
C GLN A 146 -13.20 -17.50 11.78
N THR A 147 -12.11 -17.74 12.51
CA THR A 147 -12.02 -18.78 13.53
C THR A 147 -13.01 -18.53 14.66
N THR A 148 -13.04 -17.31 15.22
CA THR A 148 -13.99 -16.93 16.27
C THR A 148 -15.44 -17.06 15.79
N GLN A 149 -15.73 -16.71 14.54
CA GLN A 149 -17.07 -16.86 13.98
C GLN A 149 -17.48 -18.34 13.86
N SER A 150 -16.57 -19.21 13.39
CA SER A 150 -16.80 -20.65 13.32
C SER A 150 -16.99 -21.27 14.71
N GLU A 151 -16.18 -20.88 15.69
CA GLU A 151 -16.32 -21.30 17.10
C GLU A 151 -17.66 -20.86 17.68
N TYR A 152 -18.08 -19.61 17.41
CA TYR A 152 -19.36 -19.10 17.87
C TYR A 152 -20.55 -19.84 17.24
N GLN A 153 -20.47 -20.19 15.95
CA GLN A 153 -21.48 -21.00 15.28
C GLN A 153 -21.55 -22.42 15.86
N ALA A 154 -20.41 -23.04 16.14
CA ALA A 154 -20.34 -24.34 16.79
C ALA A 154 -20.98 -24.29 18.19
N LEU A 155 -20.66 -23.27 18.99
CA LEU A 155 -21.26 -23.08 20.31
C LEU A 155 -22.78 -22.85 20.23
N GLN A 156 -23.26 -22.08 19.25
CA GLN A 156 -24.70 -21.92 19.04
C GLN A 156 -25.38 -23.25 18.68
N MET A 157 -24.76 -24.07 17.83
CA MET A 157 -25.26 -25.40 17.50
C MET A 157 -25.34 -26.29 18.75
N ASP A 158 -24.29 -26.29 19.56
CA ASP A 158 -24.26 -27.05 20.82
C ASP A 158 -25.37 -26.60 21.77
N VAL A 159 -25.54 -25.29 21.95
CA VAL A 159 -26.59 -24.71 22.80
C VAL A 159 -27.98 -25.06 22.26
N ASN A 160 -28.20 -25.00 20.94
CA ASN A 160 -29.48 -25.35 20.31
C ASN A 160 -29.84 -26.82 20.55
N VAL A 161 -28.87 -27.73 20.45
CA VAL A 161 -29.06 -29.14 20.80
C VAL A 161 -29.43 -29.27 22.28
N LEU A 162 -28.72 -28.60 23.19
CA LEU A 162 -29.00 -28.68 24.63
C LEU A 162 -30.36 -28.09 25.04
N GLN A 163 -30.83 -27.05 24.33
CA GLN A 163 -32.13 -26.42 24.61
C GLN A 163 -33.31 -27.14 23.95
N ASN A 164 -33.06 -28.00 22.96
CA ASN A 164 -34.13 -28.71 22.27
C ASN A 164 -34.85 -29.69 23.23
N PRO A 165 -36.19 -29.61 23.38
CA PRO A 165 -36.96 -30.49 24.25
C PRO A 165 -36.82 -31.99 23.94
N GLU A 166 -36.53 -32.34 22.69
CA GLU A 166 -36.34 -33.73 22.23
C GLU A 166 -34.92 -34.26 22.52
N THR A 167 -34.05 -33.42 23.09
CA THR A 167 -32.70 -33.84 23.47
C THR A 167 -32.72 -34.65 24.76
N GLN A 168 -32.19 -35.86 24.68
CA GLN A 168 -32.13 -36.80 25.78
C GLN A 168 -30.73 -36.82 26.40
N ALA A 169 -30.65 -36.61 27.71
CA ALA A 169 -29.41 -36.76 28.47
C ALA A 169 -29.27 -38.21 28.97
N ILE A 170 -28.28 -38.93 28.44
CA ILE A 170 -27.98 -40.32 28.78
C ILE A 170 -26.69 -40.34 29.62
N MET A 171 -26.78 -40.85 30.84
CA MET A 171 -25.63 -41.05 31.70
C MET A 171 -25.05 -42.46 31.50
N LEU A 172 -23.93 -42.56 30.80
CA LEU A 172 -23.20 -43.80 30.62
C LEU A 172 -22.32 -44.05 31.85
N LYS A 173 -22.43 -45.25 32.42
CA LYS A 173 -21.60 -45.71 33.54
C LYS A 173 -20.50 -46.62 33.00
N GLY A 174 -19.27 -46.39 33.44
CA GLY A 174 -18.15 -47.23 33.06
C GLY A 174 -18.27 -48.65 33.63
N MET A 175 -17.70 -49.61 32.91
CA MET A 175 -17.70 -51.04 33.25
C MET A 175 -16.29 -51.53 33.59
N ASN A 176 -16.19 -52.56 34.44
CA ASN A 176 -14.94 -53.29 34.75
C ASN A 176 -13.74 -52.37 35.04
N LYS A 177 -12.81 -52.26 34.09
CA LYS A 177 -11.55 -51.50 34.17
C LYS A 177 -11.75 -49.98 34.27
N ALA A 178 -12.96 -49.48 34.03
CA ALA A 178 -13.32 -48.06 34.12
C ALA A 178 -14.52 -47.84 35.06
N ALA A 179 -14.63 -48.58 36.16
CA ALA A 179 -15.78 -48.54 37.06
C ALA A 179 -16.11 -47.15 37.65
N SER A 180 -15.15 -46.23 37.71
CA SER A 180 -15.35 -44.84 38.15
C SER A 180 -15.72 -43.87 37.03
N ALA A 181 -15.59 -44.26 35.76
CA ALA A 181 -15.85 -43.39 34.63
C ALA A 181 -17.36 -43.11 34.49
N ARG A 182 -17.70 -41.86 34.21
CA ARG A 182 -19.06 -41.47 33.86
C ARG A 182 -19.00 -40.55 32.66
N VAL A 183 -19.95 -40.70 31.75
CA VAL A 183 -20.03 -39.86 30.57
C VAL A 183 -21.46 -39.41 30.41
N LYS A 184 -21.67 -38.12 30.27
CA LYS A 184 -22.97 -37.57 29.93
C LYS A 184 -23.03 -37.37 28.43
N VAL A 185 -23.94 -38.07 27.77
CA VAL A 185 -24.19 -37.97 26.33
C VAL A 185 -25.52 -37.26 26.14
N TYR A 186 -25.54 -36.21 25.34
CA TYR A 186 -26.77 -35.55 24.88
C TYR A 186 -27.04 -36.01 23.46
N TRP A 187 -28.14 -36.70 23.26
CA TRP A 187 -28.58 -37.20 21.97
C TRP A 187 -29.80 -36.42 21.52
N ASN A 188 -29.76 -35.83 20.33
CA ASN A 188 -30.95 -35.34 19.64
C ASN A 188 -31.22 -36.17 18.38
N LYS A 189 -32.36 -36.87 18.35
CA LYS A 189 -32.72 -37.79 17.24
C LYS A 189 -33.16 -37.05 15.99
N GLU A 190 -33.83 -35.91 16.14
CA GLU A 190 -34.33 -35.10 15.03
C GLU A 190 -33.17 -34.42 14.28
N GLN A 191 -32.23 -33.84 15.03
CA GLN A 191 -31.06 -33.14 14.50
C GLN A 191 -29.86 -34.08 14.23
N GLN A 192 -30.01 -35.38 14.51
CA GLN A 192 -28.95 -36.40 14.38
C GLN A 192 -27.60 -35.98 15.01
N THR A 193 -27.66 -35.21 16.10
CA THR A 193 -26.48 -34.63 16.74
C THR A 193 -26.25 -35.27 18.11
N VAL A 194 -24.99 -35.57 18.41
CA VAL A 194 -24.55 -36.16 19.67
C VAL A 194 -23.48 -35.28 20.31
N LEU A 195 -23.73 -34.78 21.52
CA LEU A 195 -22.75 -34.06 22.33
C LEU A 195 -22.30 -34.91 23.51
N ILE A 196 -21.01 -34.91 23.80
CA ILE A 196 -20.41 -35.75 24.84
C ILE A 196 -19.69 -34.87 25.85
N GLY A 197 -20.12 -34.92 27.11
CA GLY A 197 -19.40 -34.29 28.22
C GLY A 197 -18.19 -35.13 28.63
N MET A 198 -16.99 -34.62 28.39
CA MET A 198 -15.72 -35.35 28.61
C MET A 198 -15.14 -35.23 30.03
N ASN A 199 -15.79 -34.50 30.94
CA ASN A 199 -15.24 -34.15 32.26
C ASN A 199 -14.88 -35.34 33.18
N GLU A 200 -15.41 -36.55 32.93
CA GLU A 200 -15.25 -37.73 33.79
C GLU A 200 -14.71 -38.96 33.03
N LEU A 201 -14.03 -38.73 31.89
CA LEU A 201 -13.30 -39.77 31.13
C LEU A 201 -11.82 -39.81 31.55
N PRO A 202 -11.26 -40.99 31.89
CA PRO A 202 -9.82 -41.12 32.12
C PRO A 202 -9.06 -40.86 30.82
N MET A 203 -7.82 -40.37 30.91
CA MET A 203 -7.00 -40.14 29.71
C MET A 203 -6.66 -41.49 29.05
N PRO A 204 -6.83 -41.64 27.73
CA PRO A 204 -6.47 -42.87 27.04
C PRO A 204 -4.94 -43.07 27.09
N PRO A 205 -4.45 -44.32 27.00
CA PRO A 205 -3.02 -44.59 26.87
C PRO A 205 -2.42 -43.85 25.66
N SER A 206 -1.11 -43.59 25.70
CA SER A 206 -0.41 -42.89 24.61
C SER A 206 -0.67 -43.57 23.26
N GLY A 207 -1.12 -42.79 22.27
CA GLY A 207 -1.45 -43.26 20.92
C GLY A 207 -2.82 -43.93 20.77
N MET A 208 -3.68 -43.89 21.81
CA MET A 208 -5.05 -44.43 21.78
C MET A 208 -6.08 -43.31 21.88
N GLN A 209 -7.27 -43.54 21.29
CA GLN A 209 -8.40 -42.61 21.30
C GLN A 209 -9.70 -43.34 21.67
N TYR A 210 -10.67 -42.62 22.23
CA TYR A 210 -12.00 -43.17 22.49
C TYR A 210 -12.86 -43.16 21.21
N GLN A 211 -13.69 -44.18 21.04
CA GLN A 211 -14.66 -44.29 19.96
C GLN A 211 -16.06 -44.49 20.53
N LEU A 212 -17.04 -43.78 19.97
CA LEU A 212 -18.44 -43.94 20.31
C LEU A 212 -19.08 -44.98 19.40
N TRP A 213 -19.86 -45.87 19.99
CA TRP A 213 -20.62 -46.90 19.28
C TRP A 213 -22.11 -46.78 19.63
N ILE A 214 -22.95 -46.91 18.62
CA ILE A 214 -24.41 -47.03 18.78
C ILE A 214 -24.78 -48.48 18.48
N ILE A 215 -25.50 -49.14 19.39
CA ILE A 215 -25.96 -50.51 19.18
C ILE A 215 -27.36 -50.46 18.55
N VAL A 216 -27.47 -50.89 17.29
CA VAL A 216 -28.74 -51.05 16.55
C VAL A 216 -28.87 -52.52 16.16
N ASP A 217 -29.97 -53.16 16.56
CA ASP A 217 -30.24 -54.59 16.28
C ASP A 217 -29.06 -55.52 16.65
N ASP A 218 -28.52 -55.37 17.87
CA ASP A 218 -27.35 -56.10 18.38
C ASP A 218 -26.04 -55.94 17.58
N LYS A 219 -25.96 -54.97 16.67
CA LYS A 219 -24.75 -54.66 15.91
C LYS A 219 -24.18 -53.29 16.32
N PRO A 220 -22.88 -53.20 16.63
CA PRO A 220 -22.22 -51.93 16.88
C PRO A 220 -22.08 -51.17 15.56
N VAL A 221 -22.64 -49.97 15.52
CA VAL A 221 -22.49 -48.98 14.45
C VAL A 221 -21.55 -47.89 14.94
N ASP A 222 -20.53 -47.57 14.14
CA ASP A 222 -19.59 -46.51 14.44
C ASP A 222 -20.31 -45.15 14.48
N ALA A 223 -20.15 -44.43 15.59
CA ALA A 223 -20.75 -43.12 15.82
C ALA A 223 -19.71 -42.01 15.95
N GLY A 224 -18.44 -42.30 15.65
CA GLY A 224 -17.37 -41.32 15.58
C GLY A 224 -16.31 -41.46 16.68
N MET A 225 -15.18 -40.81 16.44
CA MET A 225 -14.02 -40.79 17.32
C MET A 225 -14.07 -39.55 18.22
N ILE A 226 -13.73 -39.71 19.50
CA ILE A 226 -13.73 -38.63 20.50
C ILE A 226 -12.32 -38.09 20.61
N ASP A 227 -12.11 -36.84 20.21
CA ASP A 227 -10.80 -36.20 20.32
C ASP A 227 -10.64 -35.52 21.68
N MET A 228 -9.70 -36.00 22.51
CA MET A 228 -9.45 -35.44 23.85
C MET A 228 -8.49 -34.24 23.83
N HIS A 229 -8.03 -33.80 22.65
CA HIS A 229 -7.06 -32.71 22.52
C HIS A 229 -7.66 -31.29 22.51
N SER A 230 -9.00 -31.13 22.58
CA SER A 230 -9.66 -29.81 22.55
C SER A 230 -9.84 -29.12 23.93
N GLN A 231 -9.21 -29.61 25.00
CA GLN A 231 -9.16 -28.85 26.26
C GLN A 231 -7.87 -28.05 26.34
N LYS A 232 -7.94 -26.80 25.90
CA LYS A 232 -7.03 -25.75 26.35
C LYS A 232 -7.81 -24.48 26.65
#